data_AF-A0A8T6WR01-F1
#
_entry.id   AF-A0A8T6WR01-F1
#
_cell.length_a   1.000
_cell.length_b   1.000
_cell.length_c   1.000
_cell.angle_alpha   90.00
_cell.angle_beta   90.00
_cell.angle_gamma   90.00
#
_symmetry.space_group_name_H-M   'P 1'
#
loop_
_entity.id
_entity.type
_entity.pdbx_description
1 polymer ?
#
loop_
_entity_poly.entity_id
_entity_poly.type
_entity_poly.pdbx_seq_one_letter_code
_entity_poly.pdbx_strand_id
1 'polypeptide(L)'
;MTKTMVGEELDAFIVTGTANVFYFTGSISEGVLIIQTESEPLLLAPRLNYSVALDQAKGVSVEHYTRANMIEKIVQKCDNEKIQRIGFDNLSLKLN
;
A
#
# COMPACT_ATOMS: atom_id res chain seq x y z
N MET A 1 -7.84 6.27 10.24
CA MET A 1 -7.69 4.95 9.61
C MET A 1 -7.24 3.91 10.62
N THR A 2 -6.05 4.04 11.23
CA THR A 2 -5.52 3.10 12.23
C THR A 2 -6.44 2.86 13.44
N LYS A 3 -7.09 3.89 13.98
CA LYS A 3 -8.10 3.72 15.05
C LYS A 3 -9.27 2.80 14.64
N THR A 4 -9.70 2.87 13.39
CA THR A 4 -10.76 2.00 12.85
C THR A 4 -10.23 0.59 12.64
N MET A 5 -9.00 0.43 12.12
CA MET A 5 -8.35 -0.87 11.95
C MET A 5 -8.22 -1.63 13.27
N VAL A 6 -7.85 -0.95 14.36
CA VAL A 6 -7.79 -1.55 15.70
C VAL A 6 -9.16 -2.05 16.17
N GLY A 7 -10.23 -1.31 15.88
CA GLY A 7 -11.59 -1.72 16.24
C GLY A 7 -12.10 -2.93 15.46
N GLU A 8 -11.63 -3.10 14.22
CA GLU A 8 -11.98 -4.22 13.33
C GLU A 8 -10.97 -5.38 13.40
N GLU A 9 -9.98 -5.29 14.31
CA GLU A 9 -8.89 -6.27 14.47
C GLU A 9 -8.14 -6.52 13.14
N LEU A 10 -7.83 -5.45 12.40
CA LEU A 10 -7.04 -5.49 11.17
C LEU A 10 -5.59 -5.09 11.47
N ASP A 11 -4.65 -5.92 11.01
CA ASP A 11 -3.21 -5.66 11.12
C ASP A 11 -2.75 -4.69 10.02
N ALA A 12 -3.39 -4.77 8.85
CA ALA A 12 -3.07 -3.93 7.71
C ALA A 12 -4.31 -3.60 6.86
N PHE A 13 -4.18 -2.55 6.06
CA PHE A 13 -5.18 -2.13 5.07
C PHE A 13 -4.49 -1.83 3.74
N ILE A 14 -4.92 -2.51 2.68
CA ILE A 14 -4.41 -2.31 1.32
C ILE A 14 -5.33 -1.35 0.57
N VAL A 15 -4.73 -0.27 0.07
CA VAL A 15 -5.40 0.77 -0.72
C VAL A 15 -4.86 0.72 -2.15
N THR A 16 -5.77 0.52 -3.10
CA THR A 16 -5.44 0.42 -4.54
C THR A 16 -6.17 1.45 -5.39
N GLY A 17 -7.25 2.04 -4.89
CA GLY A 17 -7.94 3.13 -5.58
C GLY A 17 -7.05 4.36 -5.69
N THR A 18 -6.80 4.83 -6.92
CA THR A 18 -5.90 5.98 -7.18
C THR A 18 -6.28 7.24 -6.41
N ALA A 19 -7.58 7.53 -6.30
CA ALA A 19 -8.09 8.64 -5.49
C ALA A 19 -7.76 8.49 -3.99
N ASN A 20 -7.86 7.27 -3.45
CA ASN A 20 -7.54 7.00 -2.05
C ASN A 20 -6.02 7.07 -1.81
N VAL A 21 -5.21 6.51 -2.72
CA VAL A 21 -3.74 6.63 -2.67
C VAL A 21 -3.33 8.10 -2.67
N PHE A 22 -3.90 8.92 -3.56
CA PHE A 22 -3.65 10.35 -3.58
C PHE A 22 -4.08 11.03 -2.28
N TYR A 23 -5.28 10.73 -1.76
CA TYR A 23 -5.76 11.28 -0.49
C TYR A 23 -4.81 11.01 0.68
N PHE A 24 -4.26 9.79 0.77
CA PHE A 24 -3.37 9.41 1.88
C PHE A 24 -1.92 9.86 1.71
N THR A 25 -1.42 9.95 0.48
CA THR A 25 0.02 10.15 0.23
C THR A 25 0.35 11.49 -0.42
N GLY A 26 -0.61 12.13 -1.10
CA GLY A 26 -0.39 13.29 -1.95
C GLY A 26 0.25 12.97 -3.31
N SER A 27 0.57 11.70 -3.57
CA SER A 27 1.22 11.26 -4.81
C SER A 27 0.21 10.92 -5.90
N ILE A 28 0.49 11.36 -7.14
CA ILE A 28 -0.24 10.94 -8.34
C ILE A 28 0.34 9.68 -8.99
N SER A 29 1.38 9.08 -8.40
CA SER A 29 2.14 7.97 -9.00
C SER A 29 1.32 6.70 -9.28
N GLU A 30 0.07 6.65 -8.82
CA GLU A 30 -0.71 5.42 -8.67
C GLU A 30 0.05 4.40 -7.80
N GLY A 31 -0.50 3.20 -7.62
CA GLY A 31 0.19 2.11 -6.93
C GLY A 31 -0.65 1.43 -5.86
N VAL A 32 0.04 0.72 -4.97
CA VAL A 32 -0.55 -0.01 -3.85
C VAL A 32 0.00 0.57 -2.56
N LEU A 33 -0.86 1.15 -1.75
CA LEU A 33 -0.50 1.63 -0.42
C LEU A 33 -0.88 0.56 0.62
N ILE A 34 0.08 0.19 1.45
CA ILE A 34 -0.09 -0.75 2.56
C ILE A 34 0.01 0.06 3.85
N ILE A 35 -1.12 0.19 4.55
CA ILE A 35 -1.22 0.90 5.83
C ILE A 35 -1.18 -0.15 6.95
N GLN A 36 -0.28 0.00 7.91
CA GLN A 36 -0.14 -0.88 9.07
C GLN A 36 -0.38 -0.08 10.36
N THR A 37 -0.69 -0.76 11.48
CA THR A 37 -0.95 -0.09 12.76
C THR A 37 0.32 0.32 13.51
N GLU A 38 1.39 -0.48 13.39
CA GLU A 38 2.61 -0.36 14.21
C GLU A 38 3.84 0.12 13.43
N SER A 39 3.72 0.40 12.13
CA SER A 39 4.85 0.76 11.26
C SER A 39 4.46 1.84 10.25
N GLU A 40 5.48 2.46 9.64
CA GLU A 40 5.25 3.46 8.60
C GLU A 40 4.58 2.81 7.37
N PRO A 41 3.51 3.42 6.82
CA PRO A 41 2.87 2.88 5.63
C PRO A 41 3.83 2.80 4.44
N LEU A 42 3.63 1.80 3.59
CA LEU A 42 4.44 1.58 2.40
C LEU A 42 3.63 1.84 1.13
N LEU A 43 4.07 2.80 0.32
CA LEU A 43 3.61 2.98 -1.04
C LEU A 43 4.48 2.17 -2.00
N LEU A 44 3.93 1.10 -2.55
CA LEU A 44 4.49 0.38 -3.69
C LEU A 44 4.06 1.13 -4.97
N ALA A 45 4.98 1.83 -5.60
CA ALA A 45 4.76 2.57 -6.85
C ALA A 45 5.20 1.74 -8.08
N PRO A 46 4.53 1.86 -9.24
CA PRO A 46 5.06 1.31 -10.49
C PRO A 46 6.46 1.86 -10.76
N ARG A 47 7.40 1.02 -11.25
CA ARG A 47 8.78 1.44 -11.54
C ARG A 47 8.88 2.71 -12.38
N LEU A 48 7.97 2.89 -13.34
CA LEU A 48 7.93 4.08 -14.21
C LEU A 48 7.63 5.38 -13.43
N ASN A 49 6.85 5.27 -12.35
CA ASN A 49 6.38 6.41 -11.56
C ASN A 49 7.14 6.53 -10.23
N TYR A 50 8.17 5.73 -10.00
CA TYR A 50 8.88 5.68 -8.71
C TYR A 50 9.51 7.02 -8.32
N SER A 51 10.11 7.73 -9.29
CA SER A 51 10.70 9.06 -9.03
C SER A 51 9.65 10.08 -8.64
N VAL A 52 8.47 10.06 -9.29
CA VAL A 52 7.33 10.92 -8.96
C VAL A 52 6.80 10.60 -7.56
N ALA A 53 6.70 9.31 -7.22
CA ALA A 53 6.28 8.88 -5.90
C ALA A 53 7.25 9.34 -4.80
N LEU A 54 8.56 9.21 -5.01
CA LEU A 54 9.58 9.66 -4.05
C LEU A 54 9.53 11.17 -3.81
N ASP A 55 9.23 11.97 -4.82
CA ASP A 55 9.15 13.44 -4.71
C ASP A 55 7.85 13.90 -4.01
N GLN A 56 6.73 13.23 -4.30
CA GLN A 56 5.41 13.70 -3.87
C GLN A 56 4.87 13.06 -2.60
N ALA A 57 5.19 11.78 -2.36
CA ALA A 57 4.56 11.01 -1.30
C ALA A 57 5.01 11.48 0.09
N LYS A 58 4.05 11.73 0.99
CA LYS A 58 4.30 12.25 2.33
C LYS A 58 3.84 11.26 3.39
N GLY A 59 4.67 11.09 4.43
CA GLY A 59 4.34 10.26 5.60
C GLY A 59 4.23 8.77 5.30
N VAL A 60 4.87 8.33 4.21
CA VAL A 60 4.94 6.93 3.79
C VAL A 60 6.34 6.63 3.28
N SER A 61 6.80 5.42 3.52
CA SER A 61 7.95 4.85 2.83
C SER A 61 7.56 4.52 1.38
N VAL A 62 8.48 4.66 0.43
CA VAL A 62 8.21 4.41 -0.99
C VAL A 62 9.16 3.35 -1.52
N GLU A 63 8.60 2.32 -2.15
CA GLU A 63 9.35 1.35 -2.93
C GLU A 63 8.74 1.22 -4.32
N HIS A 64 9.50 0.67 -5.26
CA HIS A 64 8.97 0.37 -6.58
C HIS A 64 8.67 -1.12 -6.77
N TYR A 65 7.78 -1.40 -7.72
CA TYR A 65 7.50 -2.73 -8.23
C TYR A 65 7.46 -2.76 -9.77
N THR A 66 7.60 -3.95 -10.33
CA THR A 66 7.22 -4.28 -11.70
C THR A 66 5.97 -5.14 -11.65
N ARG A 67 5.14 -5.17 -12.71
CA ARG A 67 3.91 -5.97 -12.71
C ARG A 67 4.14 -7.43 -12.31
N ALA A 68 5.29 -8.00 -12.68
CA ALA A 68 5.68 -9.37 -12.37
C ALA A 68 5.93 -9.64 -10.88
N ASN A 69 6.38 -8.64 -10.10
CA ASN A 69 6.74 -8.83 -8.69
C ASN A 69 5.86 -8.05 -7.70
N MET A 70 4.78 -7.41 -8.18
CA MET A 70 3.88 -6.62 -7.33
C MET A 70 3.31 -7.46 -6.18
N ILE A 71 2.75 -8.64 -6.51
CA ILE A 71 2.15 -9.54 -5.53
C ILE A 71 3.22 -10.09 -4.58
N GLU A 72 4.38 -10.48 -5.11
CA GLU A 72 5.51 -10.96 -4.29
C GLU A 72 5.92 -9.92 -3.25
N LYS A 73 6.02 -8.64 -3.61
CA LYS A 73 6.36 -7.56 -2.68
C LYS A 73 5.30 -7.34 -1.61
N ILE A 74 4.01 -7.43 -1.97
CA ILE A 74 2.92 -7.35 -1.00
C ILE A 74 3.02 -8.52 -0.01
N VAL A 75 3.22 -9.74 -0.49
CA VAL A 75 3.37 -10.94 0.34
C VAL A 75 4.60 -10.83 1.25
N GLN A 76 5.75 -10.43 0.73
CA GLN A 76 6.98 -10.22 1.52
C GLN A 76 6.76 -9.20 2.64
N LYS A 77 6.07 -8.09 2.38
CA LYS A 77 5.71 -7.10 3.40
C LYS A 77 4.80 -7.70 4.47
N CYS A 78 3.81 -8.50 4.07
CA CYS A 78 2.92 -9.19 5.01
C CYS A 78 3.67 -10.20 5.88
N ASP A 79 4.56 -11.00 5.30
CA ASP A 79 5.35 -12.01 6.00
C ASP A 79 6.32 -11.37 7.01
N ASN A 80 7.05 -10.33 6.58
CA ASN A 80 8.02 -9.63 7.42
C ASN A 80 7.39 -9.00 8.67
N GLU A 81 6.14 -8.53 8.54
CA GLU A 81 5.41 -7.88 9.63
C GLU A 81 4.36 -8.77 10.29
N LYS A 82 4.31 -10.06 9.92
CA LYS A 82 3.39 -11.04 10.49
C LYS A 82 1.92 -10.60 10.41
N ILE A 83 1.56 -9.92 9.32
CA ILE A 83 0.20 -9.48 9.04
C ILE A 83 -0.68 -10.71 8.79
N GLN A 84 -1.77 -10.85 9.54
CA GLN A 84 -2.72 -11.96 9.42
C GLN A 84 -4.09 -11.51 8.91
N ARG A 85 -4.52 -10.30 9.28
CA ARG A 85 -5.85 -9.74 8.95
C ARG A 85 -5.70 -8.47 8.13
N ILE A 86 -6.12 -8.54 6.87
CA ILE A 86 -5.95 -7.47 5.89
C ILE A 86 -7.31 -6.96 5.44
N GLY A 87 -7.56 -5.67 5.66
CA GLY A 87 -8.65 -4.95 4.99
C GLY A 87 -8.23 -4.43 3.63
N PHE A 88 -9.19 -4.13 2.75
CA PHE A 88 -8.90 -3.55 1.45
C PHE A 88 -10.02 -2.64 0.95
N ASP A 89 -9.69 -1.67 0.10
CA ASP A 89 -10.68 -0.77 -0.49
C ASP A 89 -11.36 -1.38 -1.73
N ASN A 90 -10.56 -1.75 -2.73
CA ASN A 90 -11.03 -2.15 -4.04
C ASN A 90 -10.07 -3.20 -4.64
N LEU A 91 -9.80 -4.26 -3.88
CA LEU A 91 -8.98 -5.37 -4.34
C LEU A 91 -9.81 -6.32 -5.20
N SER A 92 -9.65 -6.24 -6.51
CA SER A 92 -10.29 -7.16 -7.44
C SER A 92 -9.53 -8.50 -7.49
N LEU A 93 -10.25 -9.62 -7.46
CA LEU A 93 -9.69 -10.96 -7.69
C LEU A 93 -9.19 -11.19 -9.13
N LYS A 94 -9.40 -10.22 -10.03
CA LYS A 94 -8.98 -10.33 -11.43
C LYS A 94 -7.50 -9.99 -11.57
N LEU A 95 -6.69 -11.05 -11.63
CA LEU A 95 -5.31 -11.03 -12.14
C LEU A 95 -5.37 -10.84 -13.66
N ASN A 96 -5.61 -9.61 -14.12
CA ASN A 96 -5.52 -9.28 -15.55
C ASN A 96 -4.07 -9.11 -15.97
#